data_AF-A0A8S9UB97-F1
#
_entry.id   AF-A0A8S9UB97-F1
#
_cell.length_a   1.000
_cell.length_b   1.000
_cell.length_c   1.000
_cell.angle_alpha   90.00
_cell.angle_beta   90.00
_cell.angle_gamma   90.00
#
_symmetry.space_group_name_H-M   'P 1'
#
loop_
_entity.id
_entity.type
_entity.pdbx_description
1 polymer ?
#
loop_
_entity_poly.entity_id
_entity_poly.type
_entity_poly.pdbx_seq_one_letter_code
_entity_poly.pdbx_strand_id
1 'polypeptide(L)'
;MNFPKGPHYIEDMKDLLGDGIFAVDGVKWAHQRDVACGLYQTQELRDCMTKATTRHTNALHDVLKNVCAKNRSMDLYKLISCYSTEVFTDMSFGVTMNCLRANKELRSKQLLTVHSVKPPNGSFAHVGSGSYRSDWVLARKISSNSTLRRSMLRC
;
A
#
# COMPACT_ATOMS: atom_id res chain seq x y z
N MET A 1 -22.84 8.38 -19.30
CA MET A 1 -22.51 8.24 -17.86
C MET A 1 -22.15 9.61 -17.33
N ASN A 2 -22.93 10.15 -16.39
CA ASN A 2 -22.64 11.42 -15.72
C ASN A 2 -22.52 11.14 -14.22
N PHE A 3 -21.37 11.45 -13.63
CA PHE A 3 -21.09 11.32 -12.20
C PHE A 3 -20.84 12.72 -11.67
N PRO A 4 -21.90 13.47 -11.31
CA PRO A 4 -21.73 14.84 -10.85
C PRO A 4 -20.97 14.85 -9.53
N LYS A 5 -19.87 15.62 -9.45
CA LYS A 5 -19.02 15.73 -8.26
C LYS A 5 -19.63 16.62 -7.19
N GLY A 6 -20.59 17.44 -7.59
CA GLY A 6 -21.28 18.39 -6.72
C GLY A 6 -20.57 19.74 -6.66
N PRO A 7 -21.32 20.83 -6.41
CA PRO A 7 -20.81 22.19 -6.48
C PRO A 7 -19.69 22.47 -5.48
N HIS A 8 -19.83 22.00 -4.23
CA HIS A 8 -18.83 22.23 -3.19
C HIS A 8 -17.45 21.61 -3.54
N TYR A 9 -17.44 20.36 -4.01
CA TYR A 9 -16.21 19.70 -4.44
C TYR A 9 -15.57 20.40 -5.64
N ILE A 10 -16.40 20.86 -6.58
CA ILE A 10 -15.92 21.59 -7.76
C ILE A 10 -15.28 22.91 -7.34
N GLU A 11 -15.89 23.68 -6.44
CA GLU A 11 -15.33 24.93 -5.93
C GLU A 11 -13.97 24.70 -5.25
N ASP A 12 -13.90 23.73 -4.33
CA ASP A 12 -12.65 23.39 -3.63
C ASP A 12 -11.54 22.97 -4.62
N MET A 13 -11.87 22.10 -5.59
CA MET A 13 -10.89 21.64 -6.57
C MET A 13 -10.52 22.72 -7.58
N LYS A 14 -11.42 23.66 -7.88
CA LYS A 14 -11.16 24.75 -8.81
C LYS A 14 -10.15 25.72 -8.24
N ASP A 15 -10.22 26.03 -6.95
CA ASP A 15 -9.25 26.91 -6.30
C ASP A 15 -7.86 26.27 -6.23
N LEU A 16 -7.77 24.94 -6.07
CA LEU A 16 -6.51 24.22 -5.96
C LEU A 16 -5.88 23.84 -7.32
N LEU A 17 -6.70 23.40 -8.28
CA LEU A 17 -6.27 22.74 -9.51
C LEU A 17 -6.84 23.40 -10.80
N GLY A 18 -7.59 24.49 -10.66
CA GLY A 18 -8.24 25.18 -11.77
C GLY A 18 -9.40 24.40 -12.39
N ASP A 19 -9.81 24.76 -13.60
CA ASP A 19 -10.89 24.10 -14.35
C ASP A 19 -10.46 22.76 -14.99
N GLY A 20 -9.62 21.99 -14.30
CA GLY A 20 -9.09 20.70 -14.74
C GLY A 20 -10.07 19.54 -14.52
N ILE A 21 -9.62 18.32 -14.85
CA ILE A 21 -10.45 17.10 -14.86
C ILE A 21 -11.11 16.76 -13.51
N PHE A 22 -10.59 17.31 -12.42
CA PHE A 22 -11.15 17.17 -11.08
C PHE A 22 -12.27 18.18 -10.78
N ALA A 23 -12.29 19.34 -11.44
CA ALA A 23 -13.21 20.45 -11.14
C ALA A 23 -14.31 20.66 -12.19
N VAL A 24 -14.49 19.74 -13.15
CA VAL A 24 -15.52 19.85 -14.19
C VAL A 24 -16.38 18.59 -14.28
N ASP A 25 -17.62 18.73 -14.74
CA ASP A 25 -18.59 17.64 -14.94
C ASP A 25 -19.12 17.58 -16.39
N GLY A 26 -19.88 16.52 -16.69
CA GLY A 26 -20.57 16.35 -17.96
C GLY A 26 -19.64 16.23 -19.16
N VAL A 27 -19.96 16.95 -20.24
CA VAL A 27 -19.23 16.88 -21.52
C VAL A 27 -17.78 17.37 -21.38
N LYS A 28 -17.54 18.40 -20.58
CA LYS A 28 -16.18 18.92 -20.34
C LYS A 28 -15.29 17.87 -19.67
N TRP A 29 -15.83 17.19 -18.66
CA TRP A 29 -15.13 16.08 -18.01
C TRP A 29 -14.87 14.92 -18.97
N ALA A 30 -15.87 14.54 -19.76
CA ALA A 30 -15.74 13.46 -20.73
C ALA A 30 -14.63 13.75 -21.75
N HIS A 31 -14.57 14.98 -22.25
CA HIS A 31 -13.54 15.43 -23.19
C HIS A 31 -12.14 15.44 -22.56
N GLN A 32 -11.97 16.06 -21.38
CA GLN A 32 -10.67 16.09 -20.70
C GLN A 32 -10.18 14.68 -20.32
N ARG A 33 -11.10 13.79 -19.93
CA ARG A 33 -10.80 12.38 -19.67
C ARG A 33 -10.34 11.66 -20.93
N ASP A 34 -10.99 11.88 -22.06
CA ASP A 34 -10.60 11.25 -23.33
C ASP A 34 -9.18 11.66 -23.73
N VAL A 35 -8.87 12.96 -23.64
CA VAL A 35 -7.52 13.49 -23.86
C VAL A 35 -6.51 12.87 -22.89
N ALA A 36 -6.80 12.87 -21.59
CA ALA A 36 -5.92 12.28 -20.58
C ALA A 36 -5.70 10.78 -20.82
N CYS A 37 -6.76 10.02 -21.09
CA CYS A 37 -6.68 8.60 -21.41
C CYS A 37 -5.83 8.34 -22.66
N GLY A 38 -5.92 9.19 -23.67
CA GLY A 38 -5.06 9.14 -24.86
C GLY A 38 -3.59 9.34 -24.50
N LEU A 39 -3.27 10.34 -23.67
CA LEU A 39 -1.91 10.59 -23.20
C LEU A 39 -1.33 9.38 -22.45
N TYR A 40 -2.10 8.75 -21.56
CA TYR A 40 -1.67 7.54 -20.84
C TYR A 40 -1.43 6.32 -21.72
N GLN A 41 -1.99 6.30 -22.92
CA GLN A 41 -1.79 5.20 -23.89
C GLN A 41 -0.56 5.43 -24.78
N THR A 42 0.00 6.65 -24.81
CA THR A 42 1.19 6.94 -25.62
C THR A 42 2.38 6.10 -25.19
N GLN A 43 3.15 5.61 -26.17
CA GLN A 43 4.34 4.80 -25.88
C GLN A 43 5.37 5.59 -25.07
N GLU A 44 5.52 6.88 -25.34
CA GLU A 44 6.45 7.78 -24.65
C GLU A 44 6.15 7.85 -23.15
N LEU A 45 4.88 8.07 -22.77
CA LEU A 45 4.51 8.14 -21.35
C LEU A 45 4.63 6.77 -20.69
N ARG A 46 4.26 5.69 -21.39
CA ARG A 46 4.42 4.32 -20.89
C ARG A 46 5.89 3.99 -20.62
N ASP A 47 6.79 4.32 -21.54
CA ASP A 47 8.23 4.11 -21.37
C ASP A 47 8.78 4.94 -20.22
N CYS A 48 8.34 6.19 -20.07
CA CYS A 48 8.70 7.04 -18.93
C CYS A 48 8.28 6.40 -17.60
N MET A 49 7.01 6.00 -17.48
CA MET A 49 6.47 5.36 -16.29
C MET A 49 7.19 4.04 -15.98
N THR A 50 7.44 3.20 -16.99
CA THR A 50 8.17 1.93 -16.80
C THR A 50 9.59 2.18 -16.32
N LYS A 51 10.34 3.10 -16.95
CA LYS A 51 11.71 3.43 -16.52
C LYS A 51 11.77 3.94 -15.08
N ALA A 52 10.90 4.88 -14.71
CA ALA A 52 10.82 5.40 -13.35
C ALA A 52 10.47 4.28 -12.35
N THR A 53 9.42 3.51 -12.63
CA THR A 53 8.94 2.42 -11.77
C THR A 53 10.02 1.35 -11.59
N THR A 54 10.69 0.91 -12.65
CA THR A 54 11.77 -0.09 -12.57
C THR A 54 12.93 0.41 -11.72
N ARG A 55 13.35 1.68 -11.90
CA ARG A 55 14.45 2.29 -11.13
C ARG A 55 14.17 2.25 -9.63
N HIS A 56 12.98 2.70 -9.22
CA HIS A 56 12.58 2.74 -7.81
C HIS A 56 12.25 1.36 -7.25
N THR A 57 11.75 0.43 -8.08
CA THR A 57 11.51 -0.97 -7.68
C THR A 57 12.80 -1.68 -7.31
N ASN A 58 13.89 -1.42 -8.06
CA ASN A 58 15.21 -1.96 -7.71
C ASN A 58 15.70 -1.41 -6.37
N ALA A 59 15.51 -0.11 -6.10
CA ALA A 59 15.85 0.48 -4.81
C ALA A 59 15.02 -0.11 -3.66
N LEU A 60 13.72 -0.33 -3.88
CA LEU A 60 12.84 -1.01 -2.92
C LEU A 60 13.30 -2.44 -2.65
N HIS A 61 13.64 -3.19 -3.69
CA HIS A 61 14.18 -4.55 -3.58
C HIS A 61 15.46 -4.58 -2.74
N ASP A 62 16.38 -3.65 -2.94
CA ASP A 62 17.61 -3.56 -2.15
C ASP A 62 17.34 -3.27 -0.67
N VAL A 63 16.36 -2.41 -0.37
CA VAL A 63 15.93 -2.14 1.01
C VAL A 63 15.37 -3.42 1.64
N LEU A 64 14.45 -4.11 0.97
CA LEU A 64 13.84 -5.35 1.46
C LEU A 64 14.88 -6.45 1.67
N LYS A 65 15.79 -6.64 0.71
CA LYS A 65 16.89 -7.62 0.81
C LYS A 65 17.76 -7.36 2.04
N ASN A 66 18.09 -6.10 2.31
CA ASN A 66 18.86 -5.69 3.48
C ASN A 66 18.11 -5.91 4.81
N VAL A 67 16.80 -5.69 4.84
CA VAL A 67 15.96 -5.93 6.01
C VAL A 67 15.87 -7.42 6.31
N CYS A 68 15.63 -8.25 5.29
CA CYS A 68 15.60 -9.71 5.40
C CYS A 68 16.94 -10.28 5.88
N ALA A 69 18.07 -9.82 5.29
CA ALA A 69 19.41 -10.26 5.69
C ALA A 69 19.74 -9.93 7.16
N LYS A 70 19.15 -8.86 7.70
CA LYS A 70 19.33 -8.45 9.10
C LYS A 70 18.23 -8.98 10.03
N ASN A 71 17.29 -9.76 9.50
CA ASN A 71 16.11 -10.27 10.20
C ASN A 71 15.37 -9.19 11.01
N ARG A 72 15.15 -8.01 10.41
CA ARG A 72 14.49 -6.88 11.06
C ARG A 72 13.02 -6.77 10.65
N SER A 73 12.18 -6.30 11.57
CA SER A 73 10.83 -5.85 11.24
C SER A 73 10.88 -4.45 10.59
N MET A 74 9.90 -4.16 9.74
CA MET A 74 9.77 -2.84 9.11
C MET A 74 8.30 -2.46 8.94
N ASP A 75 8.05 -1.16 8.89
CA ASP A 75 6.74 -0.61 8.59
C ASP A 75 6.52 -0.59 7.07
N LEU A 76 5.73 -1.55 6.58
CA LEU A 76 5.42 -1.69 5.15
C LEU A 76 4.63 -0.49 4.62
N TYR A 77 3.76 0.12 5.42
CA TYR A 77 2.96 1.27 5.00
C TYR A 77 3.87 2.45 4.70
N LYS A 78 4.80 2.77 5.60
CA LYS A 78 5.79 3.83 5.37
C LYS A 78 6.68 3.55 4.16
N LEU A 79 7.13 2.30 4.00
CA LEU A 79 7.98 1.91 2.88
C LEU A 79 7.28 2.14 1.54
N ILE A 80 6.05 1.64 1.39
CA ILE A 80 5.28 1.78 0.16
C ILE A 80 4.85 3.23 -0.07
N SER A 81 4.53 3.98 0.98
CA SER A 81 4.23 5.42 0.87
C SER A 81 5.44 6.21 0.35
N CYS A 82 6.65 5.93 0.85
CA CYS A 82 7.88 6.53 0.33
C CYS A 82 8.10 6.14 -1.15
N TYR A 83 7.97 4.85 -1.48
CA TYR A 83 8.13 4.35 -2.85
C TYR A 83 7.16 5.03 -3.83
N SER A 84 5.86 5.04 -3.52
CA SER A 84 4.84 5.64 -4.38
C SER A 84 5.07 7.13 -4.59
N THR A 85 5.49 7.84 -3.53
CA THR A 85 5.79 9.28 -3.61
C THR A 85 7.01 9.55 -4.49
N GLU A 86 8.07 8.75 -4.38
CA GLU A 86 9.25 8.89 -5.23
C GLU A 86 8.96 8.58 -6.70
N VAL A 87 8.25 7.49 -6.98
CA VAL A 87 7.84 7.15 -8.35
C VAL A 87 6.99 8.27 -8.94
N PHE A 88 5.98 8.73 -8.20
CA PHE A 88 5.08 9.78 -8.66
C PHE A 88 5.80 11.10 -8.94
N THR A 89 6.69 11.52 -8.05
CA THR A 89 7.37 12.81 -8.20
C THR A 89 8.48 12.81 -9.24
N ASP A 90 9.14 11.66 -9.43
CA ASP A 90 10.07 11.45 -10.52
C ASP A 90 9.35 11.46 -11.87
N MET A 91 8.24 10.72 -12.02
CA MET A 91 7.51 10.67 -13.30
C MET A 91 6.72 11.95 -13.60
N SER A 92 6.16 12.62 -12.59
CA SER A 92 5.27 13.77 -12.79
C SER A 92 6.02 15.10 -12.81
N PHE A 93 7.05 15.24 -11.98
CA PHE A 93 7.77 16.50 -11.79
C PHE A 93 9.26 16.40 -12.17
N GLY A 94 9.78 15.22 -12.50
CA GLY A 94 11.21 15.02 -12.73
C GLY A 94 12.06 15.14 -11.46
N VAL A 95 11.45 15.08 -10.26
CA VAL A 95 12.14 15.31 -8.98
C VAL A 95 12.46 13.97 -8.31
N THR A 96 13.74 13.76 -7.99
CA THR A 96 14.18 12.58 -7.24
C THR A 96 14.33 12.89 -5.75
N MET A 97 13.44 12.36 -4.90
CA MET A 97 13.45 12.65 -3.45
C MET A 97 14.38 11.75 -2.61
N ASN A 98 14.76 10.57 -3.07
CA ASN A 98 15.57 9.58 -2.33
C ASN A 98 14.98 9.16 -0.96
N CYS A 99 13.65 9.24 -0.79
CA CYS A 99 12.89 8.88 0.42
C CYS A 99 13.12 7.44 0.88
N LEU A 100 13.16 6.46 -0.03
CA LEU A 100 13.40 5.03 0.29
C LEU A 100 14.72 4.81 1.02
N ARG A 101 15.76 5.57 0.65
CA ARG A 101 17.10 5.46 1.23
C ARG A 101 17.29 6.35 2.45
N ALA A 102 16.65 7.51 2.47
CA ALA A 102 16.74 8.48 3.56
C ALA A 102 15.92 8.11 4.80
N ASN A 103 15.00 7.14 4.70
CA ASN A 103 14.11 6.78 5.79
C ASN A 103 14.87 6.10 6.96
N LYS A 104 15.25 6.92 7.94
CA LYS A 104 15.91 6.49 9.19
C LYS A 104 15.00 5.63 10.06
N GLU A 105 13.67 5.75 9.93
CA GLU A 105 12.69 4.98 10.72
C GLU A 105 12.62 3.51 10.31
N LEU A 106 12.97 3.19 9.05
CA LEU A 106 13.23 1.81 8.62
C LEU A 106 14.48 1.21 9.27
N ARG A 107 15.35 2.05 9.87
CA ARG A 107 16.53 1.59 10.62
C ARG A 107 16.27 1.45 12.11
N SER A 108 15.34 2.22 12.68
CA SER A 108 15.21 2.41 14.14
C SER A 108 14.03 1.71 14.81
N LYS A 109 13.01 1.25 14.07
CA LYS A 109 11.92 0.49 14.71
C LYS A 109 12.25 -0.99 14.79
N GLN A 110 13.02 -1.35 15.82
CA GLN A 110 12.87 -2.67 16.46
C GLN A 110 11.49 -2.66 17.14
N LEU A 111 10.42 -2.76 16.34
CA LEU A 111 9.10 -2.98 16.88
C LEU A 111 9.15 -4.39 17.45
N LEU A 112 9.20 -4.44 18.78
CA LEU A 112 9.17 -5.59 19.69
C LEU A 112 8.99 -6.90 18.93
N THR A 113 10.04 -7.70 18.91
CA THR A 113 9.97 -9.15 18.74
C THR A 113 8.65 -9.62 19.33
N VAL A 114 7.71 -10.02 18.46
CA VAL A 114 6.60 -10.88 18.88
C VAL A 114 7.32 -11.99 19.62
N HIS A 115 7.14 -12.03 20.94
CA HIS A 115 7.73 -13.07 21.76
C HIS A 115 7.43 -14.38 21.04
N SER A 116 8.49 -15.11 20.67
CA SER A 116 8.36 -16.51 20.35
C SER A 116 7.58 -17.11 21.51
N VAL A 117 6.28 -17.36 21.32
CA VAL A 117 5.48 -18.12 22.28
C VAL A 117 6.09 -19.51 22.21
N LYS A 118 7.02 -19.76 23.14
CA LYS A 118 7.50 -21.10 23.42
C LYS A 118 6.25 -21.87 23.86
N PRO A 119 5.82 -22.92 23.13
CA PRO A 119 4.71 -23.73 23.60
C PRO A 119 5.10 -24.29 24.97
N PRO A 120 4.23 -24.16 26.00
CA PRO A 120 4.45 -24.89 27.22
C PRO A 120 4.30 -26.37 26.87
N ASN A 121 5.34 -27.13 27.16
CA ASN A 121 5.46 -28.58 27.06
C ASN A 121 6.06 -29.02 25.72
N GLY A 122 7.35 -29.34 25.79
CA GLY A 122 8.13 -29.82 24.67
C GLY A 122 7.58 -31.12 24.11
N SER A 123 7.52 -31.19 22.79
CA SER A 123 7.79 -32.40 22.04
C SER A 123 8.30 -31.99 20.67
N PHE A 124 9.54 -32.38 20.41
CA PHE A 124 10.22 -32.27 19.13
C PHE A 124 9.52 -33.25 18.17
N ALA A 125 8.99 -32.76 17.05
CA ALA A 125 8.59 -33.63 15.95
C ALA A 125 9.45 -33.27 14.74
N HIS A 126 10.52 -34.04 14.55
CA HIS A 126 11.22 -34.13 13.27
C HIS A 126 10.36 -34.97 12.31
N VAL A 127 9.83 -34.36 11.26
CA VAL A 127 9.48 -34.97 9.97
C VAL A 127 9.59 -33.82 8.95
N GLY A 128 10.52 -33.80 8.00
CA GLY A 128 10.59 -34.72 6.87
C GLY A 128 9.87 -34.10 5.66
N SER A 129 10.66 -33.63 4.69
CA SER A 129 10.33 -33.30 3.29
C SER A 129 8.86 -33.37 2.81
N GLY A 130 8.33 -32.24 2.31
CA GLY A 130 7.32 -32.26 1.24
C GLY A 130 6.10 -31.34 1.39
N SER A 131 5.92 -30.50 0.35
CA SER A 131 4.64 -30.04 -0.22
C SER A 131 3.76 -29.00 0.51
N TYR A 132 3.67 -27.82 -0.11
CA TYR A 132 2.61 -26.83 0.08
C TYR A 132 1.22 -27.40 -0.28
N ARG A 133 0.26 -27.45 0.66
CA ARG A 133 -1.13 -26.99 0.45
C ARG A 133 -2.01 -27.03 1.70
N SER A 134 -2.69 -25.90 1.92
CA SER A 134 -4.03 -25.69 2.48
C SER A 134 -4.37 -26.24 3.87
N ASP A 135 -4.49 -25.34 4.85
CA ASP A 135 -5.52 -25.42 5.91
C ASP A 135 -5.82 -24.04 6.54
N TRP A 136 -6.36 -23.12 5.72
CA TRP A 136 -6.94 -21.85 6.20
C TRP A 136 -8.39 -22.00 6.70
N VAL A 137 -8.91 -23.24 6.78
CA VAL A 137 -10.32 -23.53 7.08
C VAL A 137 -10.63 -23.44 8.59
N LEU A 138 -9.63 -23.50 9.47
CA LEU A 138 -9.83 -23.36 10.92
C LEU A 138 -9.93 -21.90 11.40
N ALA A 139 -9.46 -20.92 10.62
CA ALA A 139 -9.53 -19.51 10.99
C ALA A 139 -10.96 -18.92 10.94
N ARG A 140 -11.95 -19.67 10.42
CA ARG A 140 -13.34 -19.19 10.26
C ARG A 140 -14.28 -19.67 11.37
N LYS A 141 -13.84 -20.48 12.35
CA LYS A 141 -14.76 -21.16 13.30
C LYS A 141 -14.71 -20.73 14.77
N ILE A 142 -14.10 -19.58 15.08
CA ILE A 142 -14.11 -18.96 16.44
C ILE A 142 -14.93 -17.64 16.47
N SER A 143 -15.52 -17.20 15.35
CA SER A 143 -16.43 -16.04 15.33
C SER A 143 -17.90 -16.38 15.58
N SER A 144 -18.24 -17.65 15.85
CA SER A 144 -19.63 -18.10 16.02
C SER A 144 -19.72 -19.12 17.15
N ASN A 145 -19.77 -18.65 18.40
CA ASN A 145 -20.69 -19.22 19.37
C ASN A 145 -20.83 -18.34 20.63
N SER A 146 -22.05 -17.83 20.77
CA SER A 146 -22.55 -16.95 21.82
C SER A 146 -23.22 -17.77 22.92
N THR A 147 -22.49 -18.15 23.98
CA THR A 147 -23.12 -18.80 25.14
C THR A 147 -22.40 -18.53 26.47
N LEU A 148 -22.20 -17.25 26.80
CA LEU A 148 -22.09 -16.82 28.21
C LEU A 148 -23.01 -15.60 28.39
N ARG A 149 -24.31 -15.88 28.47
CA ARG A 149 -25.34 -14.95 28.91
C ARG A 149 -25.46 -15.03 30.42
N ARG A 150 -25.52 -13.84 31.05
CA ARG A 150 -26.17 -13.52 32.35
C ARG A 150 -25.35 -14.00 33.58
N SER A 151 -25.07 -13.18 34.59
CA SER A 151 -25.88 -12.11 35.19
C SER A 151 -25.09 -11.28 36.20
N MET A 152 -25.16 -9.95 36.11
CA MET A 152 -25.35 -8.97 37.23
C MET A 152 -25.24 -7.56 36.60
N LEU A 153 -26.33 -6.94 36.16
CA LEU A 153 -27.32 -6.14 36.91
C LEU A 153 -26.82 -4.74 37.34
N ARG A 154 -27.43 -3.73 36.72
CA ARG A 154 -27.82 -2.40 37.25
C ARG A 154 -26.71 -1.48 37.81
N CYS A 155 -26.27 -0.52 36.99
CA CYS A 155 -26.67 0.90 37.02
C CYS A 155 -26.26 1.54 35.69
#